data_AF-A0A9Q3I5X0-F1
#
_entry.id   AF-A0A9Q3I5X0-F1
#
_cell.length_a   1.000
_cell.length_b   1.000
_cell.length_c   1.000
_cell.angle_alpha   90.00
_cell.angle_beta   90.00
_cell.angle_gamma   90.00
#
_symmetry.space_group_name_H-M   'P 1'
#
loop_
_entity.id
_entity.type
_entity.pdbx_description
1 polymer ?
#
loop_
_entity_poly.entity_id
_entity_poly.type
_entity_poly.pdbx_seq_one_letter_code
_entity_poly.pdbx_strand_id
1 'polypeptide(L)'
;MIGHEFEIILNIERPYPPLLRRPAYPESPKSREAWEIHIKELLDLGVIRKVVHNEEVEITTPVIVSWNNGKSRMVGDLRAL
;
A
#
# COMPACT_ATOMS: atom_id res chain seq x y z
N MET A 1 -34.73 16.58 -35.83
CA MET A 1 -34.10 16.96 -34.55
C MET A 1 -32.61 16.72 -34.72
N ILE A 2 -31.81 17.79 -34.81
CA ILE A 2 -30.36 17.67 -34.98
C ILE A 2 -29.80 17.42 -33.59
N GLY A 3 -29.35 16.19 -33.31
CA GLY A 3 -28.77 15.83 -32.03
C GLY A 3 -27.40 16.47 -31.83
N HIS A 4 -27.08 16.88 -30.61
CA HIS A 4 -25.73 17.25 -30.25
C HIS A 4 -24.96 16.00 -29.83
N GLU A 5 -23.89 15.71 -30.55
CA GLU A 5 -22.93 14.67 -30.19
C GLU A 5 -21.94 15.28 -29.19
N PHE A 6 -21.83 14.67 -28.01
CA PHE A 6 -20.91 15.08 -26.97
C PHE A 6 -19.91 13.96 -26.71
N GLU A 7 -18.63 14.28 -26.81
CA GLU A 7 -17.53 13.40 -26.45
C GLU A 7 -16.97 13.85 -25.09
N ILE A 8 -17.13 13.01 -24.06
CA ILE A 8 -16.56 13.24 -22.74
C ILE A 8 -15.28 12.44 -22.65
N ILE A 9 -14.14 13.13 -22.70
CA ILE A 9 -12.83 12.51 -22.58
C ILE A 9 -12.35 12.67 -21.13
N LEU A 10 -12.06 11.55 -20.48
CA LEU A 10 -11.46 11.52 -19.16
C LEU A 10 -9.99 11.95 -19.29
N ASN A 11 -9.66 13.14 -18.81
CA ASN A 11 -8.35 13.78 -18.98
C ASN A 11 -7.28 13.33 -17.97
N ILE A 12 -7.38 12.12 -17.42
CA ILE A 12 -6.35 11.56 -16.53
C ILE A 12 -5.39 10.68 -17.32
N GLU A 13 -4.23 11.23 -17.66
CA GLU A 13 -3.10 10.47 -18.17
C GLU A 13 -2.31 9.86 -17.01
N ARG A 14 -1.74 8.66 -17.24
CA ARG A 14 -0.91 7.99 -16.23
C ARG A 14 0.36 8.81 -15.93
N PRO A 15 0.85 8.76 -14.67
CA PRO A 15 0.31 8.01 -13.55
C PRO A 15 -0.70 8.83 -12.73
N TYR A 16 -1.91 8.30 -12.55
CA TYR A 16 -2.90 8.83 -11.61
C TYR A 16 -3.35 7.74 -10.63
N PRO A 17 -3.40 8.03 -9.32
CA PRO A 17 -3.01 9.29 -8.69
C PRO A 17 -1.48 9.54 -8.77
N PRO A 18 -1.01 10.80 -8.74
CA PRO A 18 0.41 11.11 -8.70
C PRO A 18 1.08 10.35 -7.55
N LEU A 19 2.32 9.87 -7.78
CA LEU A 19 3.19 9.20 -6.82
C LEU A 19 3.46 10.11 -5.61
N LEU A 20 2.46 10.24 -4.74
CA LEU A 20 2.64 10.76 -3.42
C LEU A 20 3.43 9.69 -2.67
N ARG A 21 4.71 9.95 -2.39
CA ARG A 21 5.41 9.28 -1.29
C ARG A 21 4.64 9.62 -0.02
N ARG A 22 3.59 8.85 0.24
CA ARG A 22 2.77 9.05 1.43
C ARG A 22 3.64 8.69 2.62
N PRO A 23 3.69 9.55 3.66
CA PRO A 23 4.30 9.14 4.91
C PRO A 23 3.61 7.86 5.39
N ALA A 24 4.30 7.10 6.23
CA ALA A 24 3.67 5.96 6.87
C ALA A 24 2.37 6.39 7.55
N TYR A 25 1.32 5.57 7.45
CA TYR A 25 0.06 5.86 8.12
C TYR A 25 0.30 5.98 9.63
N PRO A 26 -0.39 6.90 10.34
CA PRO A 26 -0.27 6.97 11.79
C PRO A 26 -0.80 5.68 12.41
N GLU A 27 -0.01 5.11 13.32
CA GLU A 27 -0.28 3.77 13.84
C GLU A 27 -0.49 3.76 15.35
N SER A 28 -1.43 2.92 15.80
CA SER A 28 -1.64 2.68 17.22
C SER A 28 -0.50 1.82 17.82
N PRO A 29 -0.20 1.92 19.13
CA PRO A 29 0.81 1.06 19.77
C PRO A 29 0.54 -0.43 19.54
N LYS A 30 -0.74 -0.84 19.61
CA LYS A 30 -1.17 -2.20 19.32
C LYS A 30 -0.88 -2.63 17.88
N SER A 31 -1.08 -1.72 16.92
CA SER A 31 -0.74 -1.95 15.50
C SER A 31 0.75 -2.17 15.34
N ARG A 32 1.58 -1.38 16.02
CA ARG A 32 3.04 -1.50 15.97
C ARG A 32 3.56 -2.84 16.47
N GLU A 33 3.02 -3.36 17.57
CA GLU A 33 3.39 -4.69 18.07
C GLU A 33 3.02 -5.80 17.07
N ALA A 34 1.82 -5.70 16.47
CA ALA A 34 1.42 -6.62 15.41
C ALA A 34 2.35 -6.55 14.19
N TRP A 35 2.80 -5.35 13.81
CA TRP A 35 3.77 -5.20 12.72
C TRP A 35 5.05 -5.95 12.95
N GLU A 36 5.63 -5.81 14.13
CA GLU A 36 6.90 -6.46 14.47
C GLU A 36 6.76 -7.99 14.39
N ILE A 37 5.61 -8.53 14.83
CA ILE A 37 5.29 -9.96 14.71
C ILE A 37 5.18 -10.37 13.23
N HIS A 38 4.35 -9.70 12.44
CA HIS A 38 4.13 -10.05 11.03
C HIS A 38 5.43 -9.96 10.21
N ILE A 39 6.22 -8.90 10.40
CA ILE A 39 7.50 -8.73 9.70
C ILE A 39 8.47 -9.84 10.06
N LYS A 40 8.57 -10.18 11.35
CA LYS A 40 9.43 -11.28 11.80
C LYS A 40 9.01 -12.61 11.18
N GLU A 41 7.72 -12.95 11.24
CA GLU A 41 7.21 -14.20 10.65
C GLU A 41 7.48 -14.29 9.15
N LEU A 42 7.27 -13.19 8.41
CA LEU A 42 7.52 -13.15 6.97
C LEU A 42 9.01 -13.22 6.60
N LEU A 43 9.89 -12.67 7.43
CA LEU A 43 11.34 -12.82 7.30
C LEU A 43 11.76 -14.28 7.57
N ASP A 44 11.26 -14.88 8.64
CA ASP A 44 11.57 -16.26 9.04
C ASP A 44 11.07 -17.27 8.00
N LEU A 45 9.91 -17.01 7.38
CA LEU A 45 9.37 -17.81 6.27
C LEU A 45 10.05 -17.53 4.91
N GLY A 46 10.92 -16.52 4.83
CA GLY A 46 11.59 -16.12 3.58
C GLY A 46 10.66 -15.50 2.53
N VAL A 47 9.46 -15.04 2.92
CA VAL A 47 8.50 -14.39 2.02
C VAL A 47 8.94 -12.97 1.67
N ILE A 48 9.54 -12.27 2.64
CA ILE A 48 10.13 -10.94 2.44
C ILE A 48 11.61 -10.95 2.77
N ARG A 49 12.34 -9.97 2.25
CA ARG A 49 13.75 -9.75 2.59
C ARG A 49 14.02 -8.27 2.80
N LYS A 50 15.12 -7.97 3.47
CA LYS A 50 15.64 -6.62 3.55
C LYS A 50 16.16 -6.17 2.18
N VAL A 51 15.70 -5.01 1.73
CA VAL A 51 16.20 -4.34 0.52
C VAL A 51 17.51 -3.62 0.85
N VAL A 52 18.51 -3.70 -0.04
CA VAL A 52 19.80 -3.03 0.16
C VAL A 52 19.72 -1.55 -0.23
N HIS A 53 20.61 -0.73 0.30
CA HIS A 53 20.53 0.74 0.17
C HIS A 53 20.45 1.28 -1.27
N ASN A 54 21.03 0.57 -2.24
CA ASN A 54 21.12 1.01 -3.63
C ASN A 54 20.23 0.20 -4.59
N GLU A 55 19.33 -0.62 -4.06
CA GLU A 55 18.39 -1.37 -4.89
C GLU A 55 17.17 -0.49 -5.18
N GLU A 56 16.93 -0.25 -6.47
CA GLU A 56 15.78 0.53 -6.91
C GLU A 56 14.53 -0.35 -6.83
N VAL A 57 13.68 -0.04 -5.86
CA VAL A 57 12.40 -0.72 -5.64
C VAL A 57 11.30 0.31 -5.52
N GLU A 58 10.11 -0.08 -5.96
CA GLU A 58 8.92 0.69 -5.66
C GLU A 58 8.51 0.44 -4.20
N ILE A 59 8.14 1.52 -3.50
CA ILE A 59 7.83 1.47 -2.08
C ILE A 59 6.33 1.69 -1.89
N THR A 60 5.71 0.77 -1.17
CA THR A 60 4.37 0.92 -0.63
C THR A 60 4.42 0.95 0.90
N THR A 61 3.46 1.66 1.50
CA THR A 61 3.22 1.62 2.94
C THR A 61 2.12 0.59 3.21
N PRO A 62 2.46 -0.57 3.80
CA PRO A 62 1.45 -1.55 4.13
C PRO A 62 0.67 -1.12 5.41
N VAL A 63 -0.52 -1.68 5.62
CA VAL A 63 -1.50 -1.27 6.67
C VAL A 63 -2.05 -2.48 7.43
N ILE A 64 -2.40 -2.29 8.71
CA ILE A 64 -3.12 -3.28 9.52
C ILE A 64 -4.62 -2.97 9.50
N VAL A 65 -5.44 -3.84 8.90
CA VAL A 65 -6.85 -3.55 8.61
C VAL A 65 -7.87 -4.26 9.49
N SER A 66 -7.53 -5.39 10.11
CA SER A 66 -8.52 -6.15 10.90
C SER A 66 -7.90 -6.74 12.14
N TRP A 67 -8.61 -6.65 13.27
CA TRP A 67 -8.34 -7.40 14.49
C TRP A 67 -9.53 -8.32 14.77
N ASN A 68 -9.35 -9.63 14.67
CA ASN A 68 -10.37 -10.62 15.01
C ASN A 68 -9.77 -11.71 15.89
N ASN A 69 -10.41 -12.03 17.02
CA ASN A 69 -9.94 -13.03 18.00
C ASN A 69 -8.45 -12.86 18.37
N GLY A 70 -8.02 -11.61 18.56
CA GLY A 70 -6.62 -11.27 18.89
C GLY A 70 -5.64 -11.35 17.71
N LYS A 71 -6.07 -11.78 16.52
CA LYS A 71 -5.23 -11.84 15.31
C LYS A 71 -5.41 -10.62 14.44
N SER A 72 -4.31 -10.09 13.92
CA SER A 72 -4.31 -8.97 12.99
C SER A 72 -4.04 -9.42 11.55
N ARG A 73 -4.40 -8.60 10.56
CA ARG A 73 -4.06 -8.81 9.14
C ARG A 73 -3.28 -7.62 8.60
N MET A 74 -2.16 -7.93 7.95
CA MET A 74 -1.27 -6.99 7.27
C MET A 74 -1.57 -6.99 5.76
N VAL A 75 -1.73 -5.80 5.17
CA VAL A 75 -2.10 -5.64 3.75
C VAL A 75 -1.24 -4.56 3.10
N GLY A 76 -0.66 -4.84 1.92
CA GLY A 76 0.06 -3.83 1.14
C GLY A 76 -0.89 -2.87 0.43
N ASP A 77 -0.63 -1.56 0.50
CA ASP A 77 -1.38 -0.56 -0.28
C ASP A 77 -0.78 -0.39 -1.68
N LEU A 78 -1.14 -1.29 -2.60
CA LEU A 78 -0.58 -1.32 -3.95
C LEU A 78 -1.34 -0.41 -4.95
N ARG A 79 -2.20 0.51 -4.47
CA ARG A 79 -3.02 1.36 -5.38
C ARG A 79 -2.23 2.46 -6.08
N ALA A 80 -1.04 2.77 -5.58
CA ALA A 80 -0.16 3.81 -6.10
C ALA A 80 1.12 3.24 -6.75
N LEU A 81 1.19 1.90 -6.87
CA LEU A 81 2.16 1.17 -7.69
C LEU A 81 1.49 0.91 -9.05
#